data_AF-A0AAN8BRL2-F1
#
_entry.id   AF-A0AAN8BRL2-F1
#
_cell.length_a   1.000
_cell.length_b   1.000
_cell.length_c   1.000
_cell.angle_alpha   90.00
_cell.angle_beta   90.00
_cell.angle_gamma   90.00
#
_symmetry.space_group_name_H-M   'P 1'
#
loop_
_entity.id
_entity.type
_entity.pdbx_description
1 polymer ?
#
loop_
_entity_poly.entity_id
_entity_poly.type
_entity_poly.pdbx_seq_one_letter_code
_entity_poly.pdbx_strand_id
1 'polypeptide(L)'
;MAELEQHEGEQDIEKKIEETRQKFKNEFLQESTDKYDSRDVERLDKDDALVEGYLQWRLCVVEDALKLIDESLQWRKEFGVNDLTESAIPRWMFETGAVYLHGYDKEGNKLFWFKVKLHVKDTKTIVDKKKYVAFWLERYAKKEPGMPLTVIFDMAESGLSNIDMEFVKYIINCFKVYYPNFLSKMIIVDMPWIMNAAWKIVKSWLGPEAVSKLKFASRSEVHGFIDPEYLPAHMGGTDPFKYSYPPLPDDDFQTPICENGPIVSEDELESKEGDMESKDALESSFSSEVAVKPKKVNFLEDSLRAEDNDKGETSSRTKGARKPLTTFKGALLDVSPAEELSFGSAETEKRCLIILSNMTKNKVAFKVRTTAPEKYRVKPSSSFCEPGASVDIVVSLHGGSQASPQDRFLVMAAEMDNSLSQELAQFWKEVQKAKIMEHRLRCHVVESLKQTVSLLRDDTVETGSGEQQEFHTAALDDNIHFTSLMRVITCNARLEQKLNSCLWVQKVLIGLVLILVLLNLLCLRLLTSSQQPS
;
A
#
# COMPACT_ATOMS: atom_id res chain seq x y z
N MET A 1 -18.75 22.94 7.86
CA MET A 1 -18.04 23.19 6.58
C MET A 1 -17.57 21.88 5.99
N ALA A 2 -16.77 21.06 6.68
CA ALA A 2 -16.42 19.71 6.20
C ALA A 2 -17.63 18.80 5.87
N GLU A 3 -18.67 18.78 6.71
CA GLU A 3 -19.91 18.03 6.43
C GLU A 3 -20.74 18.61 5.26
N LEU A 4 -20.61 19.90 4.97
CA LEU A 4 -21.28 20.55 3.83
C LEU A 4 -20.50 20.29 2.53
N GLU A 5 -19.16 20.30 2.59
CA GLU A 5 -18.27 19.99 1.46
C GLU A 5 -18.33 18.50 1.06
N GLN A 6 -18.45 17.58 2.03
CA GLN A 6 -18.71 16.15 1.74
C GLN A 6 -20.08 15.95 1.08
N HIS A 7 -21.12 16.60 1.60
CA HIS A 7 -22.47 16.51 1.06
C HIS A 7 -22.62 17.16 -0.33
N GLU A 8 -21.88 18.24 -0.61
CA GLU A 8 -21.81 18.84 -1.96
C GLU A 8 -21.05 17.93 -2.96
N GLY A 9 -19.98 17.26 -2.52
CA GLY A 9 -19.25 16.30 -3.34
C GLY A 9 -20.06 15.04 -3.67
N GLU A 10 -20.83 14.52 -2.70
CA GLU A 10 -21.74 13.39 -2.89
C GLU A 10 -22.90 13.73 -3.85
N GLN A 11 -23.47 14.94 -3.74
CA GLN A 11 -24.50 15.38 -4.69
C GLN A 11 -23.98 15.60 -6.12
N ASP A 12 -22.71 16.00 -6.28
CA ASP A 12 -22.11 16.16 -7.61
C ASP A 12 -21.87 14.81 -8.31
N ILE A 13 -21.44 13.77 -7.58
CA ILE A 13 -21.20 12.45 -8.17
C ILE A 13 -22.51 11.75 -8.56
N GLU A 14 -23.56 11.81 -7.73
CA GLU A 14 -24.88 11.25 -8.06
C GLU A 14 -25.44 11.86 -9.34
N LYS A 15 -25.32 13.19 -9.48
CA LYS A 15 -25.74 13.90 -10.69
C LYS A 15 -24.97 13.44 -11.93
N LYS A 16 -23.65 13.22 -11.81
CA LYS A 16 -22.81 12.73 -12.91
C LYS A 16 -23.11 11.29 -13.28
N ILE A 17 -23.45 10.43 -12.31
CA ILE A 17 -23.92 9.06 -12.58
C ILE A 17 -25.18 9.10 -13.43
N GLU A 18 -26.18 9.90 -13.03
CA GLU A 18 -27.43 10.04 -13.77
C GLU A 18 -27.21 10.66 -15.16
N GLU A 19 -26.39 11.71 -15.27
CA GLU A 19 -26.00 12.29 -16.56
C GLU A 19 -25.37 11.25 -17.49
N THR A 20 -24.46 10.43 -16.96
CA THR A 20 -23.79 9.36 -17.71
C THR A 20 -24.80 8.33 -18.23
N ARG A 21 -25.75 7.88 -17.40
CA ARG A 21 -26.81 6.95 -17.83
C ARG A 21 -27.68 7.55 -18.92
N GLN A 22 -28.12 8.78 -18.74
CA GLN A 22 -28.97 9.48 -19.70
C GLN A 22 -28.26 9.66 -21.05
N LYS A 23 -27.01 10.11 -21.05
CA LYS A 23 -26.21 10.24 -22.27
C LYS A 23 -25.94 8.88 -22.91
N PHE A 24 -25.58 7.86 -22.13
CA PHE A 24 -25.40 6.51 -22.67
C PHE A 24 -26.66 6.03 -23.40
N LYS A 25 -27.84 6.19 -22.76
CA LYS A 25 -29.12 5.81 -23.36
C LYS A 25 -29.44 6.60 -24.63
N ASN A 26 -29.17 7.91 -24.64
CA ASN A 26 -29.50 8.78 -25.76
C ASN A 26 -28.54 8.61 -26.94
N GLU A 27 -27.24 8.44 -26.69
CA GLU A 27 -26.23 8.43 -27.74
C GLU A 27 -25.91 7.03 -28.25
N PHE A 28 -26.01 6.01 -27.39
CA PHE A 28 -25.53 4.67 -27.70
C PHE A 28 -26.62 3.61 -27.82
N LEU A 29 -27.81 3.81 -27.24
CA LEU A 29 -28.91 2.83 -27.32
C LEU A 29 -30.01 3.20 -28.35
N GLN A 30 -30.01 4.42 -28.90
CA GLN A 30 -31.06 4.86 -29.83
C GLN A 30 -31.04 4.14 -31.19
N GLU A 31 -29.87 3.74 -31.69
CA GLU A 31 -29.72 3.22 -33.07
C GLU A 31 -29.57 1.69 -33.16
N SER A 32 -29.14 1.00 -32.09
CA SER A 32 -29.05 -0.47 -32.07
C SER A 32 -28.86 -1.01 -30.65
N THR A 33 -29.84 -1.78 -30.15
CA THR A 33 -29.70 -2.54 -28.89
C THR A 33 -28.79 -3.76 -29.04
N ASP A 34 -28.44 -4.12 -30.28
CA ASP A 34 -27.65 -5.31 -30.60
C ASP A 34 -26.14 -5.06 -30.50
N LYS A 35 -25.72 -3.86 -30.09
CA LYS A 35 -24.31 -3.54 -29.85
C LYS A 35 -23.79 -4.09 -28.51
N TYR A 36 -24.67 -4.27 -27.53
CA TYR A 36 -24.32 -4.66 -26.16
C TYR A 36 -25.06 -5.92 -25.70
N ASP A 37 -24.59 -6.55 -24.63
CA ASP A 37 -25.35 -7.57 -23.92
C ASP A 37 -26.38 -6.87 -23.01
N SER A 38 -27.63 -7.29 -23.07
CA SER A 38 -28.72 -6.70 -22.27
C SER A 38 -28.44 -6.71 -20.76
N ARG A 39 -27.72 -7.72 -20.26
CA ARG A 39 -27.38 -7.83 -18.82
C ARG A 39 -26.42 -6.73 -18.39
N ASP A 40 -25.50 -6.33 -19.26
CA ASP A 40 -24.56 -5.26 -18.97
C ASP A 40 -25.22 -3.88 -19.06
N VAL A 41 -26.15 -3.69 -20.00
CA VAL A 41 -26.96 -2.46 -20.09
C VAL A 41 -27.84 -2.31 -18.84
N GLU A 42 -28.52 -3.38 -18.42
CA GLU A 42 -29.29 -3.40 -17.19
C GLU A 42 -28.42 -3.13 -15.95
N ARG A 43 -27.21 -3.70 -15.91
CA ARG A 43 -26.27 -3.44 -14.83
C ARG A 43 -25.85 -1.97 -14.79
N LEU A 44 -25.51 -1.37 -15.93
CA LEU A 44 -25.14 0.06 -15.99
C LEU A 44 -26.27 0.97 -15.47
N ASP A 45 -27.52 0.60 -15.73
CA ASP A 45 -28.72 1.32 -15.27
C ASP A 45 -28.95 1.21 -13.76
N LYS A 46 -28.52 0.10 -13.13
CA LYS A 46 -28.83 -0.22 -11.72
C LYS A 46 -27.65 -0.12 -10.74
N ASP A 47 -26.43 -0.24 -11.24
CA ASP A 47 -25.21 -0.36 -10.42
C ASP A 47 -24.48 0.99 -10.40
N ASP A 48 -24.73 1.80 -9.38
CA ASP A 48 -24.07 3.11 -9.20
C ASP A 48 -22.55 2.96 -9.08
N ALA A 49 -22.08 1.94 -8.36
CA ALA A 49 -20.65 1.70 -8.14
C ALA A 49 -19.91 1.39 -9.45
N LEU A 50 -20.57 0.72 -10.40
CA LEU A 50 -20.02 0.52 -11.75
C LEU A 50 -19.80 1.86 -12.47
N VAL A 51 -20.83 2.70 -12.51
CA VAL A 51 -20.79 4.00 -13.22
C VAL A 51 -19.78 4.93 -12.55
N GLU A 52 -19.82 5.01 -11.21
CA GLU A 52 -18.88 5.77 -10.41
C GLU A 52 -17.44 5.33 -10.66
N GLY A 53 -17.18 4.01 -10.75
CA GLY A 53 -15.85 3.48 -11.05
C GLY A 53 -15.28 4.00 -12.38
N TYR A 54 -16.11 4.07 -13.43
CA TYR A 54 -15.72 4.66 -14.72
C TYR A 54 -15.51 6.17 -14.63
N LEU A 55 -16.39 6.88 -13.92
CA LEU A 55 -16.28 8.32 -13.72
C LEU A 55 -15.01 8.68 -12.96
N GLN A 56 -14.75 8.07 -11.81
CA GLN A 56 -13.53 8.30 -11.03
C GLN A 56 -12.27 8.00 -11.84
N TRP A 57 -12.28 6.93 -12.64
CA TRP A 57 -11.17 6.58 -13.54
C TRP A 57 -10.93 7.61 -14.66
N ARG A 58 -11.91 8.46 -14.94
CA ARG A 58 -11.85 9.56 -15.89
C ARG A 58 -12.02 10.91 -15.23
N LEU A 59 -11.60 11.03 -13.97
CA LEU A 59 -11.58 12.29 -13.22
C LEU A 59 -12.96 13.00 -13.22
N CYS A 60 -14.02 12.19 -13.17
CA CYS A 60 -15.42 12.58 -13.24
C CYS A 60 -15.81 13.34 -14.53
N VAL A 61 -15.08 13.12 -15.62
CA VAL A 61 -15.43 13.60 -16.97
C VAL A 61 -16.36 12.59 -17.64
N VAL A 62 -17.64 12.95 -17.76
CA VAL A 62 -18.71 12.09 -18.30
C VAL A 62 -18.40 11.58 -19.71
N GLU A 63 -17.97 12.46 -20.62
CA GLU A 63 -17.68 12.11 -22.01
C GLU A 63 -16.60 11.03 -22.17
N ASP A 64 -15.58 11.08 -21.33
CA ASP A 64 -14.49 10.11 -21.39
C ASP A 64 -14.85 8.80 -20.68
N ALA A 65 -15.70 8.86 -19.65
CA ALA A 65 -16.30 7.68 -19.03
C ALA A 65 -17.20 6.93 -20.03
N LEU A 66 -18.04 7.65 -20.78
CA LEU A 66 -18.93 7.08 -21.81
C LEU A 66 -18.16 6.30 -22.88
N LYS A 67 -17.04 6.85 -23.38
CA LYS A 67 -16.19 6.14 -24.36
C LYS A 67 -15.67 4.82 -23.83
N LEU A 68 -15.28 4.76 -22.55
CA LEU A 68 -14.82 3.51 -21.95
C LEU A 68 -15.95 2.53 -21.68
N ILE A 69 -17.10 3.01 -21.25
CA ILE A 69 -18.29 2.17 -21.06
C ILE A 69 -18.66 1.54 -22.41
N ASP A 70 -18.73 2.34 -23.48
CA ASP A 70 -18.99 1.85 -24.83
C ASP A 70 -18.01 0.75 -25.27
N GLU A 71 -16.70 1.01 -25.16
CA GLU A 71 -15.67 0.05 -25.53
C GLU A 71 -15.71 -1.22 -24.66
N SER A 72 -15.96 -1.06 -23.35
CA SER A 72 -16.05 -2.17 -22.40
C SER A 72 -17.25 -3.06 -22.68
N LEU A 73 -18.45 -2.49 -22.88
CA LEU A 73 -19.66 -3.28 -23.10
C LEU A 73 -19.65 -4.02 -24.44
N GLN A 74 -19.05 -3.43 -25.48
CA GLN A 74 -18.80 -4.13 -26.75
C GLN A 74 -17.86 -5.32 -26.54
N TRP A 75 -16.74 -5.12 -25.83
CA TRP A 75 -15.80 -6.19 -25.51
C TRP A 75 -16.47 -7.30 -24.70
N ARG A 76 -17.30 -6.95 -23.70
CA ARG A 76 -18.04 -7.93 -22.87
C ARG A 76 -18.95 -8.81 -23.72
N LYS A 77 -19.68 -8.22 -24.68
CA LYS A 77 -20.51 -8.98 -25.63
C LYS A 77 -19.65 -9.85 -26.54
N GLU A 78 -18.62 -9.30 -27.18
CA GLU A 78 -17.75 -10.03 -28.12
C GLU A 78 -17.09 -11.25 -27.47
N PHE A 79 -16.65 -11.11 -26.21
CA PHE A 79 -15.96 -12.19 -25.49
C PHE A 79 -16.93 -13.13 -24.75
N GLY A 80 -18.22 -12.82 -24.72
CA GLY A 80 -19.22 -13.57 -23.95
C GLY A 80 -18.91 -13.56 -22.45
N VAL A 81 -18.47 -12.42 -21.92
CA VAL A 81 -17.91 -12.32 -20.56
C VAL A 81 -18.90 -12.74 -19.48
N ASN A 82 -20.18 -12.42 -19.66
CA ASN A 82 -21.24 -12.82 -18.73
C ASN A 82 -21.46 -14.34 -18.67
N ASP A 83 -21.03 -15.07 -19.71
CA ASP A 83 -21.16 -16.52 -19.83
C ASP A 83 -19.81 -17.26 -19.64
N LEU A 84 -18.74 -16.54 -19.29
CA LEU A 84 -17.44 -17.14 -18.98
C LEU A 84 -17.52 -17.98 -17.70
N THR A 85 -17.52 -19.28 -17.91
CA THR A 85 -17.46 -20.32 -16.88
C THR A 85 -16.18 -21.14 -17.06
N GLU A 86 -15.82 -21.96 -16.07
CA GLU A 86 -14.66 -22.86 -16.17
C GLU A 86 -14.76 -23.78 -17.40
N SER A 87 -15.97 -24.27 -17.72
CA SER A 87 -16.25 -25.08 -18.90
C SER A 87 -16.15 -24.34 -20.24
N ALA A 88 -16.19 -23.00 -20.24
CA ALA A 88 -16.05 -22.20 -21.46
C ALA A 88 -14.59 -22.06 -21.91
N ILE A 89 -13.63 -22.50 -21.09
CA ILE A 89 -12.20 -22.40 -21.35
C ILE A 89 -11.63 -23.81 -21.51
N PRO A 90 -10.72 -24.05 -22.49
CA PRO A 90 -10.09 -25.35 -22.63
C PRO A 90 -9.39 -25.79 -21.34
N ARG A 91 -9.76 -26.96 -20.83
CA ARG A 91 -9.27 -27.54 -19.56
C ARG A 91 -7.75 -27.46 -19.41
N TRP A 92 -7.01 -27.75 -20.48
CA TRP A 92 -5.55 -27.75 -20.48
C TRP A 92 -4.95 -26.39 -20.10
N MET A 93 -5.66 -25.27 -20.31
CA MET A 93 -5.19 -23.94 -19.92
C MET A 93 -5.08 -23.79 -18.40
N PHE A 94 -6.06 -24.32 -17.66
CA PHE A 94 -5.98 -24.39 -16.21
C PHE A 94 -4.85 -25.33 -15.78
N GLU A 95 -4.77 -26.52 -16.38
CA GLU A 95 -3.71 -27.51 -16.06
C GLU A 95 -2.28 -26.95 -16.22
N THR A 96 -2.08 -25.93 -17.07
CA THR A 96 -0.76 -25.29 -17.21
C THR A 96 -0.30 -24.54 -15.96
N GLY A 97 -1.20 -23.98 -15.15
CA GLY A 97 -0.84 -23.05 -14.08
C GLY A 97 -0.14 -21.78 -14.56
N ALA A 98 -0.32 -21.38 -15.82
CA ALA A 98 0.30 -20.18 -16.39
C ALA A 98 -0.26 -18.88 -15.81
N VAL A 99 -1.53 -18.89 -15.40
CA VAL A 99 -2.23 -17.73 -14.83
C VAL A 99 -3.09 -18.19 -13.66
N TYR A 100 -3.00 -17.52 -12.50
CA TYR A 100 -3.78 -17.86 -11.30
C TYR A 100 -3.76 -16.74 -10.26
N LEU A 101 -4.71 -16.79 -9.31
CA LEU A 101 -4.73 -15.90 -8.14
C LEU A 101 -4.21 -16.68 -6.93
N HIS A 102 -3.25 -16.12 -6.18
CA HIS A 102 -2.79 -16.72 -4.92
C HIS A 102 -1.98 -15.73 -4.07
N GLY A 103 -2.32 -15.58 -2.80
CA GLY A 103 -1.58 -14.74 -1.85
C GLY A 103 -1.83 -13.24 -2.01
N TYR A 104 -1.15 -12.44 -1.19
CA TYR A 104 -1.35 -10.99 -1.08
C TYR A 104 -0.02 -10.22 -1.11
N ASP A 105 -0.06 -9.00 -1.66
CA ASP A 105 1.04 -8.05 -1.50
C ASP A 105 1.01 -7.40 -0.10
N LYS A 106 2.06 -6.66 0.24
CA LYS A 106 2.20 -5.94 1.53
C LYS A 106 1.14 -4.88 1.78
N GLU A 107 0.39 -4.49 0.77
CA GLU A 107 -0.72 -3.54 0.88
C GLU A 107 -2.08 -4.25 0.97
N GLY A 108 -2.08 -5.59 1.02
CA GLY A 108 -3.28 -6.42 1.12
C GLY A 108 -4.00 -6.62 -0.21
N ASN A 109 -3.38 -6.32 -1.36
CA ASN A 109 -3.97 -6.55 -2.67
C ASN A 109 -3.72 -8.00 -3.11
N LYS A 110 -4.75 -8.66 -3.66
CA LYS A 110 -4.62 -10.04 -4.17
C LYS A 110 -3.59 -10.11 -5.28
N LEU A 111 -2.74 -11.13 -5.27
CA LEU A 111 -1.75 -11.35 -6.32
C LEU A 111 -2.34 -12.12 -7.49
N PHE A 112 -2.19 -11.58 -8.69
CA PHE A 112 -2.58 -12.20 -9.95
C PHE A 112 -1.34 -12.58 -10.75
N TRP A 113 -0.98 -13.86 -10.71
CA TRP A 113 0.26 -14.41 -11.24
C TRP A 113 0.16 -14.72 -12.73
N PHE A 114 1.21 -14.36 -13.45
CA PHE A 114 1.50 -14.75 -14.83
C PHE A 114 2.89 -15.38 -14.87
N LYS A 115 2.96 -16.70 -15.09
CA LYS A 115 4.22 -17.42 -15.31
C LYS A 115 4.61 -17.35 -16.78
N VAL A 116 5.43 -16.37 -17.12
CA VAL A 116 5.68 -15.99 -18.53
C VAL A 116 6.42 -17.08 -19.30
N LYS A 117 7.27 -17.88 -18.64
CA LYS A 117 7.91 -19.06 -19.24
C LYS A 117 6.90 -20.01 -19.90
N LEU A 118 5.69 -20.14 -19.34
CA LEU A 118 4.64 -21.04 -19.82
C LEU A 118 3.81 -20.44 -20.95
N HIS A 119 3.96 -19.15 -21.25
CA HIS A 119 3.27 -18.52 -22.36
C HIS A 119 3.95 -18.83 -23.68
N VAL A 120 3.18 -19.35 -24.64
CA VAL A 120 3.63 -19.55 -26.02
C VAL A 120 2.76 -18.71 -26.94
N LYS A 121 3.36 -17.92 -27.82
CA LYS A 121 2.62 -17.18 -28.85
C LYS A 121 2.02 -18.17 -29.85
N ASP A 122 0.70 -18.17 -29.94
CA ASP A 122 -0.04 -19.00 -30.90
C ASP A 122 -1.38 -18.35 -31.24
N THR A 123 -1.56 -18.04 -32.51
CA THR A 123 -2.74 -17.34 -33.03
C THR A 123 -4.01 -18.17 -32.96
N LYS A 124 -3.91 -19.51 -32.86
CA LYS A 124 -5.08 -20.38 -32.71
C LYS A 124 -5.65 -20.34 -31.30
N THR A 125 -4.81 -20.10 -30.30
CA THR A 125 -5.19 -20.13 -28.88
C THR A 125 -5.28 -18.74 -28.25
N ILE A 126 -5.03 -17.66 -29.01
CA ILE A 126 -5.01 -16.30 -28.47
C ILE A 126 -6.37 -15.87 -27.88
N VAL A 127 -7.49 -16.20 -28.53
CA VAL A 127 -8.82 -15.84 -28.04
C VAL A 127 -9.12 -16.57 -26.74
N ASP A 128 -8.82 -17.87 -26.66
CA ASP A 128 -9.00 -18.66 -25.45
C ASP A 128 -8.11 -18.17 -24.30
N LYS A 129 -6.86 -17.75 -24.57
CA LYS A 129 -5.97 -17.15 -23.57
C LYS A 129 -6.50 -15.82 -23.05
N LYS A 130 -7.06 -14.98 -23.93
CA LYS A 130 -7.70 -13.71 -23.54
C LYS A 130 -8.93 -13.99 -22.66
N LYS A 131 -9.79 -14.93 -23.05
CA LYS A 131 -10.93 -15.41 -22.24
C LYS A 131 -10.48 -15.99 -20.90
N TYR A 132 -9.37 -16.70 -20.87
CA TYR A 132 -8.80 -17.27 -19.64
C TYR A 132 -8.39 -16.18 -18.63
N VAL A 133 -7.77 -15.10 -19.09
CA VAL A 133 -7.49 -13.92 -18.24
C VAL A 133 -8.78 -13.24 -17.79
N ALA A 134 -9.73 -13.02 -18.70
CA ALA A 134 -11.02 -12.41 -18.38
C ALA A 134 -11.80 -13.23 -17.34
N PHE A 135 -11.77 -14.57 -17.42
CA PHE A 135 -12.37 -15.44 -16.42
C PHE A 135 -11.79 -15.23 -15.02
N TRP A 136 -10.47 -15.14 -14.89
CA TRP A 136 -9.84 -14.87 -13.60
C TRP A 136 -10.21 -13.49 -13.05
N LEU A 137 -10.24 -12.47 -13.91
CA LEU A 137 -10.63 -11.11 -13.54
C LEU A 137 -12.10 -11.05 -13.12
N GLU A 138 -13.03 -11.65 -13.87
CA GLU A 138 -14.45 -11.73 -13.51
C GLU A 138 -14.67 -12.50 -12.21
N ARG A 139 -13.98 -13.64 -12.04
CA ARG A 139 -14.07 -14.44 -10.81
C ARG A 139 -13.64 -13.62 -9.59
N TYR A 140 -12.54 -12.87 -9.68
CA TYR A 140 -12.08 -12.02 -8.60
C TYR A 140 -13.01 -10.82 -8.39
N ALA A 141 -13.43 -10.11 -9.45
CA ALA A 141 -14.31 -8.95 -9.35
C ALA A 141 -15.67 -9.28 -8.72
N LYS A 142 -16.20 -10.49 -8.95
CA LYS A 142 -17.43 -10.98 -8.31
C LYS A 142 -17.24 -11.34 -6.84
N LYS A 143 -16.06 -11.89 -6.48
CA LYS A 143 -15.76 -12.35 -5.11
C LYS A 143 -15.34 -11.19 -4.19
N GLU A 144 -14.60 -10.23 -4.72
CA GLU A 144 -14.06 -9.05 -3.99
C GLU A 144 -14.39 -7.74 -4.76
N PRO A 145 -15.66 -7.31 -4.81
CA PRO A 145 -16.07 -6.14 -5.58
C PRO A 145 -15.32 -4.87 -5.16
N GLY A 146 -14.82 -4.10 -6.13
CA GLY A 146 -14.11 -2.84 -5.91
C GLY A 146 -12.69 -2.97 -5.35
N MET A 147 -12.21 -4.18 -5.04
CA MET A 147 -10.87 -4.40 -4.53
C MET A 147 -9.86 -4.53 -5.68
N PRO A 148 -8.77 -3.75 -5.68
CA PRO A 148 -7.75 -3.87 -6.72
C PRO A 148 -6.90 -5.14 -6.52
N LEU A 149 -6.19 -5.52 -7.57
CA LEU A 149 -5.19 -6.59 -7.55
C LEU A 149 -3.79 -6.05 -7.86
N THR A 150 -2.79 -6.87 -7.51
CA THR A 150 -1.40 -6.69 -7.92
C THR A 150 -1.04 -7.79 -8.92
N VAL A 151 -0.69 -7.42 -10.14
CA VAL A 151 -0.29 -8.39 -11.18
C VAL A 151 1.19 -8.73 -11.01
N ILE A 152 1.53 -10.02 -11.01
CA ILE A 152 2.91 -10.47 -10.98
C ILE A 152 3.25 -11.15 -12.30
N PHE A 153 4.21 -10.59 -13.04
CA PHE A 153 4.84 -11.25 -14.16
C PHE A 153 6.12 -11.93 -13.67
N ASP A 154 6.04 -13.24 -13.45
CA ASP A 154 7.21 -14.08 -13.21
C ASP A 154 7.92 -14.33 -14.54
N MET A 155 9.02 -13.61 -14.76
CA MET A 155 9.83 -13.70 -15.98
C MET A 155 10.99 -14.69 -15.84
N ALA A 156 11.11 -15.42 -14.71
CA ALA A 156 12.16 -16.39 -14.53
C ALA A 156 12.15 -17.42 -15.65
N GLU A 157 13.33 -17.64 -16.26
CA GLU A 157 13.53 -18.59 -17.36
C GLU A 157 12.69 -18.30 -18.63
N SER A 158 12.16 -17.08 -18.77
CA SER A 158 11.51 -16.63 -20.00
C SER A 158 12.53 -16.16 -21.05
N GLY A 159 12.12 -16.15 -22.33
CA GLY A 159 12.93 -15.72 -23.47
C GLY A 159 12.08 -15.16 -24.61
N LEU A 160 12.71 -14.75 -25.71
CA LEU A 160 12.03 -14.10 -26.85
C LEU A 160 10.82 -14.88 -27.41
N SER A 161 10.83 -16.21 -27.32
CA SER A 161 9.73 -17.09 -27.73
C SER A 161 8.44 -16.89 -26.93
N ASN A 162 8.54 -16.32 -25.72
CA ASN A 162 7.41 -16.01 -24.86
C ASN A 162 6.82 -14.60 -25.12
N ILE A 163 7.42 -13.80 -26.01
CA ILE A 163 6.89 -12.46 -26.30
C ILE A 163 5.67 -12.56 -27.22
N ASP A 164 4.55 -12.07 -26.72
CA ASP A 164 3.32 -11.89 -27.48
C ASP A 164 2.77 -10.47 -27.27
N MET A 165 3.17 -9.55 -28.15
CA MET A 165 2.79 -8.15 -28.05
C MET A 165 1.27 -7.93 -28.16
N GLU A 166 0.55 -8.80 -28.87
CA GLU A 166 -0.91 -8.72 -28.95
C GLU A 166 -1.55 -9.07 -27.60
N PHE A 167 -1.06 -10.15 -26.98
CA PHE A 167 -1.53 -10.56 -25.66
C PHE A 167 -1.17 -9.54 -24.56
N VAL A 168 0.05 -8.97 -24.60
CA VAL A 168 0.46 -7.91 -23.66
C VAL A 168 -0.43 -6.67 -23.81
N LYS A 169 -0.73 -6.25 -25.05
CA LYS A 169 -1.64 -5.13 -25.30
C LYS A 169 -3.05 -5.40 -24.76
N TYR A 170 -3.51 -6.65 -24.88
CA TYR A 170 -4.79 -7.06 -24.30
C TYR A 170 -4.79 -6.97 -22.77
N ILE A 171 -3.75 -7.46 -22.08
CA ILE A 171 -3.65 -7.35 -20.62
C ILE A 171 -3.66 -5.89 -20.17
N ILE A 172 -2.96 -5.00 -20.89
CA ILE A 172 -3.00 -3.56 -20.63
C ILE A 172 -4.41 -3.00 -20.79
N ASN A 173 -5.12 -3.37 -21.85
CA ASN A 173 -6.49 -2.93 -22.10
C ASN A 173 -7.49 -3.44 -21.04
N CYS A 174 -7.25 -4.63 -20.46
CA CYS A 174 -8.05 -5.13 -19.34
C CYS A 174 -8.12 -4.09 -18.21
N PHE A 175 -6.98 -3.53 -17.80
CA PHE A 175 -6.95 -2.56 -16.69
C PHE A 175 -7.14 -1.10 -17.12
N LYS A 176 -6.91 -0.78 -18.40
CA LYS A 176 -7.06 0.59 -18.92
C LYS A 176 -8.51 0.93 -19.27
N VAL A 177 -9.28 -0.06 -19.71
CA VAL A 177 -10.61 0.09 -20.30
C VAL A 177 -11.66 -0.79 -19.62
N TYR A 178 -11.43 -2.11 -19.56
CA TYR A 178 -12.50 -3.07 -19.23
C TYR A 178 -12.77 -3.16 -17.71
N TYR A 179 -11.73 -3.03 -16.90
CA TYR A 179 -11.75 -3.08 -15.45
C TYR A 179 -11.06 -1.84 -14.86
N PRO A 180 -11.68 -0.65 -14.97
CA PRO A 180 -11.14 0.59 -14.43
C PRO A 180 -10.91 0.46 -12.91
N ASN A 181 -9.90 1.15 -12.38
CA ASN A 181 -9.51 1.11 -10.96
C ASN A 181 -9.16 -0.28 -10.36
N PHE A 182 -9.11 -1.34 -11.18
CA PHE A 182 -8.87 -2.70 -10.69
C PHE A 182 -7.40 -3.05 -10.49
N LEU A 183 -6.47 -2.20 -10.93
CA LEU A 183 -5.03 -2.42 -10.86
C LEU A 183 -4.36 -1.52 -9.80
N SER A 184 -3.78 -2.14 -8.77
CA SER A 184 -2.87 -1.48 -7.84
C SER A 184 -1.52 -1.23 -8.50
N LYS A 185 -0.80 -2.30 -8.84
CA LYS A 185 0.51 -2.27 -9.52
C LYS A 185 0.74 -3.54 -10.34
N MET A 186 1.68 -3.48 -11.29
CA MET A 186 2.22 -4.69 -11.92
C MET A 186 3.69 -4.83 -11.55
N ILE A 187 4.09 -5.99 -11.06
CA ILE A 187 5.46 -6.31 -10.67
C ILE A 187 6.04 -7.26 -11.71
N ILE A 188 7.12 -6.86 -12.35
CA ILE A 188 7.86 -7.64 -13.34
C ILE A 188 9.11 -8.17 -12.64
N VAL A 189 9.11 -9.47 -12.33
CA VAL A 189 10.17 -10.12 -11.56
C VAL A 189 11.17 -10.80 -12.49
N ASP A 190 12.46 -10.56 -12.28
CA ASP A 190 13.58 -11.18 -13.00
C ASP A 190 13.51 -11.01 -14.54
N MET A 191 13.14 -9.81 -15.02
CA MET A 191 13.05 -9.51 -16.46
C MET A 191 14.39 -9.74 -17.19
N PRO A 192 14.47 -10.68 -18.15
CA PRO A 192 15.70 -10.89 -18.92
C PRO A 192 16.08 -9.65 -19.74
N TRP A 193 17.37 -9.33 -19.82
CA TRP A 193 17.86 -8.15 -20.54
C TRP A 193 17.45 -8.11 -22.02
N ILE A 194 17.28 -9.28 -22.65
CA ILE A 194 16.82 -9.42 -24.04
C ILE A 194 15.39 -8.89 -24.24
N MET A 195 14.58 -8.82 -23.17
CA MET A 195 13.21 -8.30 -23.18
C MET A 195 13.13 -6.77 -23.18
N ASN A 196 14.26 -6.06 -23.03
CA ASN A 196 14.27 -4.59 -23.06
C ASN A 196 13.70 -4.00 -24.36
N ALA A 197 13.83 -4.70 -25.49
CA ALA A 197 13.22 -4.29 -26.74
C ALA A 197 11.68 -4.33 -26.67
N ALA A 198 11.10 -5.39 -26.13
CA ALA A 198 9.67 -5.49 -25.90
C ALA A 198 9.18 -4.42 -24.91
N TRP A 199 9.92 -4.19 -23.83
CA TRP A 199 9.61 -3.13 -22.86
C TRP A 199 9.55 -1.74 -23.52
N LYS A 200 10.47 -1.40 -24.41
CA LYS A 200 10.44 -0.12 -25.14
C LYS A 200 9.13 0.06 -25.95
N ILE A 201 8.63 -1.02 -26.55
CA ILE A 201 7.37 -1.01 -27.29
C ILE A 201 6.20 -0.87 -26.31
N VAL A 202 6.17 -1.64 -25.22
CA VAL A 202 5.11 -1.53 -24.20
C VAL A 202 5.06 -0.11 -23.62
N LYS A 203 6.22 0.49 -23.34
CA LYS A 203 6.31 1.84 -22.80
C LYS A 203 5.69 2.89 -23.73
N SER A 204 5.71 2.71 -25.06
CA SER A 204 5.08 3.66 -25.99
C SER A 204 3.56 3.60 -25.98
N TRP A 205 2.96 2.56 -25.40
CA TRP A 205 1.51 2.42 -25.24
C TRP A 205 0.99 3.03 -23.93
N LEU A 206 1.90 3.38 -23.01
CA LEU A 206 1.59 3.75 -21.64
C LEU A 206 1.93 5.22 -21.37
N GLY A 207 0.98 5.94 -20.78
CA GLY A 207 1.23 7.27 -20.23
C GLY A 207 2.08 7.20 -18.94
N PRO A 208 2.62 8.34 -18.46
CA PRO A 208 3.49 8.40 -17.29
C PRO A 208 2.89 7.76 -16.03
N GLU A 209 1.59 7.98 -15.79
CA GLU A 209 0.89 7.39 -14.65
C GLU A 209 0.88 5.85 -14.72
N ALA A 210 0.54 5.29 -15.88
CA ALA A 210 0.52 3.84 -16.08
C ALA A 210 1.93 3.23 -15.96
N VAL A 211 2.96 3.92 -16.49
CA VAL A 211 4.36 3.51 -16.30
C VAL A 211 4.75 3.50 -14.82
N SER A 212 4.25 4.45 -14.02
CA SER A 212 4.53 4.51 -12.58
C SER A 212 3.98 3.30 -11.80
N LYS A 213 2.92 2.65 -12.30
CA LYS A 213 2.34 1.42 -11.73
C LYS A 213 3.17 0.17 -12.05
N LEU A 214 4.11 0.24 -12.98
CA LEU A 214 5.01 -0.88 -13.31
C LEU A 214 6.24 -0.86 -12.40
N LYS A 215 6.48 -1.96 -11.70
CA LYS A 215 7.61 -2.16 -10.77
C LYS A 215 8.49 -3.27 -11.31
N PHE A 216 9.74 -2.95 -11.65
CA PHE A 216 10.72 -3.95 -12.04
C PHE A 216 11.50 -4.36 -10.81
N ALA A 217 11.60 -5.66 -10.56
CA ALA A 217 12.27 -6.20 -9.40
C ALA A 217 13.10 -7.43 -9.79
N SER A 218 14.27 -7.55 -9.20
CA SER A 218 14.95 -8.84 -9.09
C SER A 218 14.31 -9.70 -8.00
N ARG A 219 14.67 -10.98 -7.98
CA ARG A 219 14.35 -11.91 -6.89
C ARG A 219 14.60 -11.35 -5.49
N SER A 220 15.69 -10.62 -5.26
CA SER A 220 15.97 -10.04 -3.94
C SER A 220 15.11 -8.81 -3.62
N GLU A 221 14.64 -8.10 -4.65
CA GLU A 221 13.87 -6.86 -4.49
C GLU A 221 12.36 -7.11 -4.37
N VAL A 222 11.86 -8.27 -4.82
CA VAL A 222 10.44 -8.61 -4.76
C VAL A 222 9.89 -8.64 -3.33
N HIS A 223 10.74 -8.95 -2.34
CA HIS A 223 10.43 -8.87 -0.91
C HIS A 223 10.06 -7.45 -0.42
N GLY A 224 10.40 -6.42 -1.19
CA GLY A 224 9.94 -5.05 -0.93
C GLY A 224 8.43 -4.87 -1.18
N PHE A 225 7.80 -5.78 -1.92
CA PHE A 225 6.39 -5.71 -2.31
C PHE A 225 5.54 -6.83 -1.73
N ILE A 226 6.11 -8.02 -1.52
CA ILE A 226 5.38 -9.23 -1.10
C ILE A 226 6.14 -9.86 0.07
N ASP A 227 5.41 -10.32 1.10
CA ASP A 227 6.02 -11.02 2.21
C ASP A 227 6.47 -12.45 1.83
N PRO A 228 7.51 -12.99 2.46
CA PRO A 228 8.03 -14.32 2.14
C PRO A 228 6.97 -15.43 2.15
N GLU A 229 5.96 -15.33 3.02
CA GLU A 229 4.87 -16.32 3.14
C GLU A 229 3.96 -16.41 1.91
N TYR A 230 3.94 -15.37 1.06
CA TYR A 230 3.19 -15.31 -0.20
C TYR A 230 4.10 -15.33 -1.44
N LEU A 231 5.39 -15.64 -1.25
CA LEU A 231 6.36 -15.77 -2.32
C LEU A 231 6.77 -17.23 -2.51
N PRO A 232 6.85 -17.71 -3.76
CA PRO A 232 7.30 -19.06 -4.02
C PRO A 232 8.79 -19.23 -3.69
N ALA A 233 9.20 -20.48 -3.40
CA ALA A 233 10.56 -20.79 -2.99
C ALA A 233 11.64 -20.36 -4.01
N HIS A 234 11.36 -20.44 -5.32
CA HIS A 234 12.33 -19.97 -6.33
C HIS A 234 12.50 -18.46 -6.31
N MET A 235 11.57 -17.71 -5.71
CA MET A 235 11.70 -16.27 -5.48
C MET A 235 12.25 -15.91 -4.09
N GLY A 236 12.72 -16.91 -3.31
CA GLY A 236 13.24 -16.69 -1.96
C GLY A 236 12.17 -16.62 -0.87
N GLY A 237 10.92 -16.98 -1.18
CA GLY A 237 9.86 -17.06 -0.18
C GLY A 237 9.71 -18.45 0.46
N THR A 238 8.70 -18.56 1.32
CA THR A 238 8.37 -19.73 2.14
C THR A 238 6.97 -20.27 1.86
N ASP A 239 6.29 -19.73 0.85
CA ASP A 239 4.95 -20.16 0.45
C ASP A 239 4.97 -21.64 0.00
N PRO A 240 4.24 -22.55 0.68
CA PRO A 240 4.18 -23.95 0.31
C PRO A 240 3.28 -24.21 -0.90
N PHE A 241 2.55 -23.20 -1.39
CA PHE A 241 1.58 -23.34 -2.47
C PHE A 241 2.19 -23.96 -3.74
N LYS A 242 1.51 -25.00 -4.21
CA LYS A 242 1.78 -25.64 -5.49
C LYS A 242 0.51 -25.63 -6.31
N TYR A 243 0.56 -24.93 -7.44
CA TYR A 243 -0.55 -24.92 -8.37
C TYR A 243 -0.91 -26.35 -8.79
N SER A 244 -2.18 -26.69 -8.67
CA SER A 244 -2.76 -27.93 -9.18
C SER A 244 -4.16 -27.63 -9.71
N TYR A 245 -4.61 -28.45 -10.66
CA TYR A 245 -5.96 -28.37 -11.21
C TYR A 245 -6.39 -29.74 -11.75
N PRO A 246 -7.62 -30.21 -11.47
CA PRO A 246 -8.61 -29.62 -10.53
C PRO A 246 -8.23 -29.85 -9.04
N PRO A 247 -8.75 -29.06 -8.08
CA PRO A 247 -9.71 -27.94 -8.23
C PRO A 247 -9.05 -26.66 -8.78
N LEU A 248 -9.83 -25.61 -9.05
CA LEU A 248 -9.24 -24.27 -9.15
C LEU A 248 -8.51 -23.97 -7.84
N PRO A 249 -7.42 -23.18 -7.86
CA PRO A 249 -6.87 -22.60 -6.64
C PRO A 249 -7.95 -21.82 -5.90
N ASP A 250 -8.59 -22.50 -4.94
CA ASP A 250 -9.39 -21.85 -3.93
C ASP A 250 -8.41 -21.41 -2.86
N ASP A 251 -7.92 -20.18 -2.99
CA ASP A 251 -7.62 -19.44 -1.78
C ASP A 251 -8.98 -19.31 -1.07
N ASP A 252 -9.15 -20.02 0.04
CA ASP A 252 -9.88 -19.41 1.14
C ASP A 252 -9.18 -18.06 1.35
N PHE A 253 -9.87 -16.95 1.08
CA PHE A 253 -9.35 -15.58 1.21
C PHE A 253 -9.22 -15.26 2.71
N GLN A 254 -8.58 -16.15 3.47
CA GLN A 254 -8.21 -15.93 4.85
C GLN A 254 -7.19 -14.81 4.81
N THR A 255 -7.64 -13.65 5.27
CA THR A 255 -6.75 -12.61 5.76
C THR A 255 -5.76 -13.28 6.71
N PRO A 256 -4.45 -12.95 6.66
CA PRO A 256 -3.55 -13.39 7.70
C PRO A 256 -4.15 -12.89 9.02
N ILE A 257 -4.54 -13.84 9.87
CA ILE A 257 -4.83 -13.57 11.26
C ILE A 257 -3.56 -12.91 11.77
N CYS A 258 -3.66 -11.66 12.21
CA CYS A 258 -2.59 -11.08 13.01
C CYS A 258 -2.46 -11.97 14.25
N GLU A 259 -1.51 -12.91 14.24
CA GLU A 259 -1.07 -13.65 15.42
C GLU A 259 -0.47 -12.64 16.39
N ASN A 260 -1.34 -12.00 17.18
CA ASN A 260 -1.10 -11.37 18.47
C ASN A 260 -2.45 -10.88 19.07
N GLY A 261 -3.50 -11.69 18.94
CA GLY A 261 -4.78 -11.54 19.64
C GLY A 261 -5.03 -12.76 20.53
N PRO A 262 -5.67 -12.59 21.69
CA PRO A 262 -5.68 -13.62 22.73
C PRO A 262 -6.48 -14.84 22.29
N ILE A 263 -5.92 -16.01 22.62
CA ILE A 263 -6.54 -17.33 22.54
C ILE A 263 -7.96 -17.24 23.10
N VAL A 264 -8.96 -17.51 22.25
CA VAL A 264 -10.26 -17.96 22.72
C VAL A 264 -10.55 -19.30 22.07
N SER A 265 -10.78 -20.23 22.97
CA SER A 265 -11.06 -21.66 22.85
C SER A 265 -12.00 -22.07 21.73
N GLU A 266 -11.68 -23.24 21.18
CA GLU A 266 -12.58 -24.19 20.53
C GLU A 266 -13.85 -24.39 21.39
N ASP A 267 -15.02 -24.30 20.74
CA ASP A 267 -16.37 -24.81 21.08
C ASP A 267 -17.31 -23.96 20.20
N GLU A 268 -17.98 -24.46 19.16
CA GLU A 268 -19.10 -25.41 19.21
C GLU A 268 -19.21 -26.26 17.93
N LEU A 269 -19.63 -27.49 18.16
CA LEU A 269 -19.80 -28.59 17.22
C LEU A 269 -20.94 -28.43 16.21
N GLU A 270 -20.69 -29.12 15.11
CA GLU A 270 -21.57 -29.58 14.06
C GLU A 270 -22.90 -30.17 14.55
N SER A 271 -23.95 -29.94 13.76
CA SER A 271 -25.10 -30.83 13.68
C SER A 271 -24.98 -31.68 12.42
N LYS A 272 -24.81 -32.99 12.57
CA LYS A 272 -25.69 -34.00 11.94
C LYS A 272 -25.31 -35.42 12.32
N GLU A 273 -26.38 -36.16 12.56
CA GLU A 273 -26.49 -37.55 13.00
C GLU A 273 -25.82 -38.56 12.06
N GLY A 274 -25.37 -39.66 12.65
CA GLY A 274 -24.95 -40.87 11.97
C GLY A 274 -24.59 -41.97 12.97
N ASP A 275 -25.57 -42.78 13.34
CA ASP A 275 -25.42 -44.03 14.09
C ASP A 275 -24.33 -44.96 13.51
N MET A 276 -23.41 -45.43 14.34
CA MET A 276 -23.15 -46.88 14.51
C MET A 276 -22.19 -47.15 15.67
N GLU A 277 -22.62 -48.07 16.54
CA GLU A 277 -21.91 -48.61 17.70
C GLU A 277 -20.61 -49.36 17.32
N SER A 278 -19.54 -49.16 18.12
CA SER A 278 -18.75 -50.28 18.67
C SER A 278 -17.64 -49.78 19.61
N LYS A 279 -17.90 -49.90 20.92
CA LYS A 279 -17.14 -50.59 21.99
C LYS A 279 -15.60 -50.47 22.12
N ASP A 280 -15.20 -50.44 23.40
CA ASP A 280 -13.90 -50.66 24.07
C ASP A 280 -13.11 -49.36 24.36
N ALA A 281 -13.07 -48.80 25.58
CA ALA A 281 -12.70 -49.27 26.93
C ALA A 281 -11.22 -48.99 27.31
N LEU A 282 -11.10 -48.24 28.44
CA LEU A 282 -9.99 -48.12 29.40
C LEU A 282 -8.71 -47.37 28.97
N GLU A 283 -8.39 -46.23 29.62
CA GLU A 283 -7.61 -46.09 30.88
C GLU A 283 -6.12 -46.44 30.69
N SER A 284 -5.12 -45.80 31.31
CA SER A 284 -5.04 -44.88 32.43
C SER A 284 -3.59 -44.34 32.47
N SER A 285 -3.47 -43.11 32.95
CA SER A 285 -2.45 -42.58 33.89
C SER A 285 -0.96 -42.81 33.66
N PHE A 286 -0.18 -41.72 33.69
CA PHE A 286 0.73 -41.50 34.83
C PHE A 286 1.09 -40.02 35.00
N SER A 287 0.78 -39.48 36.18
CA SER A 287 1.24 -38.16 36.66
C SER A 287 2.56 -38.30 37.40
N SER A 288 3.43 -37.28 37.31
CA SER A 288 4.23 -36.85 38.47
C SER A 288 4.67 -35.40 38.31
N GLU A 289 4.25 -34.62 39.29
CA GLU A 289 4.70 -33.27 39.63
C GLU A 289 6.14 -33.28 40.15
N VAL A 290 6.82 -32.13 40.13
CA VAL A 290 7.30 -31.42 41.35
C VAL A 290 7.79 -30.02 40.94
N ALA A 291 7.22 -29.01 41.61
CA ALA A 291 7.55 -27.59 41.53
C ALA A 291 8.79 -27.22 42.38
N VAL A 292 9.32 -25.99 42.22
CA VAL A 292 9.49 -24.97 43.29
C VAL A 292 10.10 -23.67 42.69
N LYS A 293 9.41 -22.53 42.92
CA LYS A 293 9.95 -21.15 42.96
C LYS A 293 10.04 -20.72 44.44
N PRO A 294 10.85 -19.70 44.80
CA PRO A 294 10.32 -18.34 45.06
C PRO A 294 11.35 -17.23 44.67
N LYS A 295 11.15 -15.89 44.69
CA LYS A 295 10.25 -14.96 45.40
C LYS A 295 10.32 -13.56 44.73
N LYS A 296 9.24 -12.78 44.83
CA LYS A 296 9.05 -11.35 44.47
C LYS A 296 9.72 -10.37 45.44
N VAL A 297 9.95 -9.12 45.01
CA VAL A 297 9.75 -7.90 45.83
C VAL A 297 9.18 -6.75 44.96
N ASN A 298 8.16 -6.06 45.48
CA ASN A 298 7.50 -4.85 44.95
C ASN A 298 8.06 -3.58 45.64
N PHE A 299 7.78 -2.38 45.12
CA PHE A 299 7.27 -1.14 45.78
C PHE A 299 7.43 0.04 44.78
N LEU A 300 6.35 0.63 44.24
CA LEU A 300 5.47 1.71 44.73
C LEU A 300 6.11 3.13 44.67
N GLU A 301 5.62 3.90 43.69
CA GLU A 301 5.14 5.30 43.71
C GLU A 301 5.69 6.29 44.77
N ASP A 302 6.18 7.46 44.33
CA ASP A 302 5.72 8.73 44.92
C ASP A 302 6.02 9.97 44.07
N SER A 303 5.12 10.94 44.21
CA SER A 303 5.01 12.23 43.51
C SER A 303 5.97 13.31 44.06
N LEU A 304 6.22 14.38 43.30
CA LEU A 304 5.86 15.78 43.65
C LEU A 304 6.50 16.84 42.73
N ARG A 305 5.81 17.98 42.67
CA ARG A 305 5.98 19.16 41.80
C ARG A 305 6.84 20.27 42.44
N ALA A 306 7.24 21.22 41.57
CA ALA A 306 7.32 22.69 41.73
C ALA A 306 8.70 23.37 41.86
N GLU A 307 8.98 24.21 40.85
CA GLU A 307 9.56 25.60 40.77
C GLU A 307 10.56 26.07 41.87
N ASP A 308 11.59 26.90 41.63
CA ASP A 308 11.75 28.01 40.68
C ASP A 308 13.23 28.51 40.59
N ASN A 309 13.57 29.16 39.45
CA ASN A 309 14.62 30.16 39.14
C ASN A 309 16.05 30.18 39.75
N ASP A 310 17.10 30.19 38.89
CA ASP A 310 18.01 31.35 38.71
C ASP A 310 18.79 31.30 37.36
N LYS A 311 19.25 32.48 36.91
CA LYS A 311 19.58 32.95 35.54
C LYS A 311 21.03 32.76 35.05
N GLY A 312 21.17 32.84 33.71
CA GLY A 312 22.39 33.21 32.95
C GLY A 312 22.95 32.04 32.15
N GLU A 313 23.21 32.05 30.84
CA GLU A 313 23.40 33.11 29.84
C GLU A 313 23.11 32.56 28.43
N THR A 314 22.64 33.44 27.56
CA THR A 314 22.76 33.47 26.08
C THR A 314 23.01 32.16 25.29
N SER A 315 21.96 31.61 24.68
CA SER A 315 22.04 31.18 23.27
C SER A 315 20.67 31.23 22.58
N SER A 316 20.71 31.67 21.32
CA SER A 316 19.58 32.02 20.46
C SER A 316 18.57 30.89 20.27
N ARG A 317 17.32 31.14 20.67
CA ARG A 317 16.15 30.32 20.30
C ARG A 317 15.95 30.33 18.78
N THR A 318 16.22 29.21 18.12
CA THR A 318 15.63 28.90 16.80
C THR A 318 14.26 28.26 17.01
N LYS A 319 13.19 29.05 16.88
CA LYS A 319 11.83 28.55 16.70
C LYS A 319 11.68 28.10 15.24
N GLY A 320 11.12 26.91 15.02
CA GLY A 320 10.65 26.46 13.71
C GLY A 320 11.40 25.29 13.09
N ALA A 321 11.50 24.16 13.78
CA ALA A 321 11.72 22.86 13.15
C ALA A 321 10.74 21.87 13.78
N ARG A 322 9.92 21.20 12.97
CA ARG A 322 9.00 20.15 13.45
C ARG A 322 9.84 19.03 14.10
N LYS A 323 9.44 18.58 15.29
CA LYS A 323 10.06 17.39 15.92
C LYS A 323 9.82 16.17 15.00
N PRO A 324 10.84 15.37 14.70
CA PRO A 324 10.65 14.17 13.88
C PRO A 324 9.77 13.13 14.59
N LEU A 325 8.77 12.62 13.87
CA LEU A 325 7.70 11.74 14.39
C LEU A 325 8.05 10.24 14.34
N THR A 326 9.09 9.85 13.58
CA THR A 326 9.48 8.44 13.36
C THR A 326 10.94 8.21 13.77
N THR A 327 11.29 7.04 14.30
CA THR A 327 12.67 6.72 14.68
C THR A 327 13.07 5.33 14.20
N PHE A 328 14.15 5.26 13.42
CA PHE A 328 14.78 3.99 13.05
C PHE A 328 15.63 3.50 14.22
N LYS A 329 15.39 2.26 14.65
CA LYS A 329 16.14 1.60 15.72
C LYS A 329 17.32 0.85 15.14
N GLY A 330 18.49 1.45 15.23
CA GLY A 330 19.72 0.88 14.70
C GLY A 330 20.48 0.03 15.72
N ALA A 331 21.37 -0.83 15.22
CA ALA A 331 22.24 -1.63 16.08
C ALA A 331 23.23 -0.77 16.91
N LEU A 332 23.58 0.43 16.43
CA LEU A 332 24.50 1.36 17.11
C LEU A 332 23.84 2.70 17.48
N LEU A 333 23.08 3.30 16.55
CA LEU A 333 22.40 4.58 16.77
C LEU A 333 20.93 4.48 16.41
N ASP A 334 20.08 5.13 17.20
CA ASP A 334 18.73 5.46 16.78
C ASP A 334 18.75 6.71 15.92
N VAL A 335 18.06 6.69 14.77
CA VAL A 335 18.01 7.81 13.82
C VAL A 335 16.59 8.36 13.71
N SER A 336 16.42 9.66 13.98
CA SER A 336 15.12 10.33 13.90
C SER A 336 15.25 11.58 13.02
N PRO A 337 14.48 11.73 11.92
CA PRO A 337 13.40 10.86 11.45
C PRO A 337 13.88 9.51 10.91
N ALA A 338 12.98 8.52 10.87
CA ALA A 338 13.32 7.16 10.47
C ALA A 338 13.60 7.02 8.97
N GLU A 339 12.89 7.76 8.11
CA GLU A 339 12.94 7.51 6.67
C GLU A 339 13.13 8.78 5.82
N GLU A 340 12.54 9.91 6.21
CA GLU A 340 12.39 11.05 5.31
C GLU A 340 12.74 12.38 5.96
N LEU A 341 13.42 13.24 5.20
CA LEU A 341 13.74 14.62 5.53
C LEU A 341 12.89 15.56 4.70
N SER A 342 12.08 16.38 5.37
CA SER A 342 11.20 17.34 4.72
C SER A 342 11.82 18.74 4.68
N PHE A 343 11.75 19.38 3.51
CA PHE A 343 12.13 20.79 3.33
C PHE A 343 10.89 21.57 2.87
N GLY A 344 10.58 22.67 3.55
CA GLY A 344 9.46 23.54 3.22
C GLY A 344 9.84 24.68 2.28
N SER A 345 8.85 25.34 1.67
CA SER A 345 9.07 26.43 0.72
C SER A 345 9.39 27.79 1.37
N ALA A 346 9.13 27.95 2.67
CA ALA A 346 9.43 29.18 3.40
C ALA A 346 10.94 29.30 3.73
N GLU A 347 11.45 30.54 3.81
CA GLU A 347 12.88 30.81 4.02
C GLU A 347 13.42 30.25 5.36
N THR A 348 12.54 30.10 6.36
CA THR A 348 12.82 29.46 7.66
C THR A 348 12.73 27.92 7.63
N GLU A 349 12.14 27.33 6.60
CA GLU A 349 11.87 25.88 6.47
C GLU A 349 12.86 25.17 5.52
N LYS A 350 13.90 25.88 5.08
CA LYS A 350 15.03 25.33 4.29
C LYS A 350 15.99 24.45 5.10
N ARG A 351 15.64 24.11 6.35
CA ARG A 351 16.46 23.31 7.26
C ARG A 351 15.63 22.22 7.93
N CYS A 352 16.22 21.04 8.09
CA CYS A 352 15.66 19.93 8.84
C CYS A 352 16.69 19.35 9.82
N LEU A 353 16.22 18.55 10.77
CA LEU A 353 17.03 17.94 11.82
C LEU A 353 17.08 16.43 11.65
N ILE A 354 18.27 15.86 11.80
CA ILE A 354 18.50 14.44 12.08
C ILE A 354 18.99 14.36 13.52
N ILE A 355 18.32 13.60 14.37
CA ILE A 355 18.71 13.33 15.75
C ILE A 355 19.28 11.91 15.79
N LEU A 356 20.54 11.79 16.18
CA LEU A 356 21.21 10.50 16.41
C LEU A 356 21.31 10.23 17.91
N SER A 357 20.78 9.10 18.40
CA SER A 357 20.87 8.74 19.82
C SER A 357 21.70 7.47 20.01
N ASN A 358 22.73 7.53 20.83
CA ASN A 358 23.60 6.38 21.10
C ASN A 358 23.04 5.54 22.26
N MET A 359 22.53 4.36 21.91
CA MET A 359 21.97 3.40 22.87
C MET A 359 23.00 2.36 23.35
N THR A 360 24.24 2.44 22.86
CA THR A 360 25.32 1.51 23.22
C THR A 360 26.09 1.99 24.46
N LYS A 361 26.93 1.11 25.00
CA LYS A 361 27.81 1.42 26.15
C LYS A 361 29.12 2.09 25.73
N ASN A 362 29.43 2.12 24.45
CA ASN A 362 30.68 2.64 23.90
C ASN A 362 30.43 3.89 23.07
N LYS A 363 31.51 4.65 22.82
CA LYS A 363 31.45 5.85 21.98
C LYS A 363 31.18 5.43 20.54
N VAL A 364 30.27 6.10 19.85
CA VAL A 364 29.96 5.78 18.45
C VAL A 364 30.34 6.95 17.55
N ALA A 365 31.24 6.71 16.61
CA ALA A 365 31.55 7.66 15.54
C ALA A 365 30.41 7.64 14.51
N PHE A 366 30.05 8.81 13.99
CA PHE A 366 29.10 8.92 12.89
C PHE A 366 29.61 9.80 11.75
N LYS A 367 29.09 9.54 10.55
CA LYS A 367 29.31 10.35 9.35
C LYS A 367 28.02 10.43 8.53
N VAL A 368 27.63 11.62 8.14
CA VAL A 368 26.47 11.86 7.28
C VAL A 368 26.94 12.36 5.92
N ARG A 369 26.49 11.69 4.86
CA ARG A 369 26.78 12.06 3.47
C ARG A 369 25.48 12.32 2.72
N THR A 370 25.56 13.12 1.66
CA THR A 370 24.44 13.38 0.75
C THR A 370 24.85 13.07 -0.68
N THR A 371 23.90 12.68 -1.53
CA THR A 371 24.10 12.51 -2.98
C THR A 371 24.16 13.85 -3.73
N ALA A 372 23.81 14.96 -3.09
CA ALA A 372 23.80 16.31 -3.66
C ALA A 372 24.53 17.32 -2.74
N PRO A 373 25.86 17.16 -2.53
CA PRO A 373 26.65 18.02 -1.63
C PRO A 373 26.70 19.49 -2.06
N GLU A 374 26.38 19.79 -3.30
CA GLU A 374 26.25 21.14 -3.85
C GLU A 374 24.97 21.87 -3.43
N LYS A 375 23.94 21.12 -3.00
CA LYS A 375 22.64 21.67 -2.57
C LYS A 375 22.51 21.76 -1.06
N TYR A 376 23.07 20.79 -0.34
CA TYR A 376 22.87 20.63 1.10
C TYR A 376 24.15 20.79 1.91
N ARG A 377 24.02 21.51 3.01
CA ARG A 377 25.03 21.62 4.06
C ARG A 377 24.57 20.86 5.29
N VAL A 378 25.38 19.89 5.71
CA VAL A 378 25.14 19.03 6.88
C VAL A 378 26.07 19.43 8.02
N LYS A 379 25.54 19.74 9.19
CA LYS A 379 26.31 20.21 10.35
C LYS A 379 25.83 19.57 11.67
N PRO A 380 26.68 18.82 12.39
CA PRO A 380 27.98 18.30 11.95
C PRO A 380 27.83 17.20 10.87
N SER A 381 28.74 17.14 9.90
CA SER A 381 28.77 16.06 8.90
C SER A 381 29.53 14.81 9.38
N SER A 382 30.35 14.95 10.42
CA SER A 382 31.02 13.85 11.12
C SER A 382 31.38 14.26 12.54
N SER A 383 31.11 13.40 13.52
CA SER A 383 31.52 13.58 14.91
C SER A 383 31.44 12.23 15.64
N PHE A 384 31.48 12.25 16.96
CA PHE A 384 31.17 11.13 17.84
C PHE A 384 29.92 11.44 18.69
N CYS A 385 29.25 10.38 19.13
CA CYS A 385 28.13 10.42 20.07
C CYS A 385 28.50 9.59 21.32
N GLU A 386 28.47 10.22 22.49
CA GLU A 386 28.79 9.56 23.76
C GLU A 386 27.70 8.54 24.15
N PRO A 387 28.03 7.49 24.94
CA PRO A 387 27.05 6.55 25.44
C PRO A 387 25.86 7.24 26.11
N GLY A 388 24.64 6.92 25.69
CA GLY A 388 23.40 7.51 26.22
C GLY A 388 23.12 8.95 25.79
N ALA A 389 23.97 9.58 24.98
CA ALA A 389 23.77 10.93 24.47
C ALA A 389 23.00 10.94 23.13
N SER A 390 22.48 12.12 22.79
CA SER A 390 21.92 12.42 21.48
C SER A 390 22.63 13.59 20.83
N VAL A 391 22.77 13.57 19.51
CA VAL A 391 23.38 14.63 18.71
C VAL A 391 22.40 15.10 17.64
N ASP A 392 22.18 16.41 17.60
CA ASP A 392 21.37 17.07 16.58
C ASP A 392 22.23 17.46 15.38
N ILE A 393 21.82 17.01 14.20
CA ILE A 393 22.46 17.31 12.92
C ILE A 393 21.51 18.17 12.10
N VAL A 394 21.95 19.36 11.78
CA VAL A 394 21.20 20.31 10.94
C VAL A 394 21.57 20.07 9.48
N VAL A 395 20.56 19.79 8.66
CA VAL A 395 20.67 19.73 7.20
C VAL A 395 19.99 20.95 6.62
N SER A 396 20.71 21.77 5.86
CA SER A 396 20.21 23.02 5.29
C SER A 396 20.45 23.14 3.79
N LEU A 397 19.45 23.57 3.03
CA LEU A 397 19.59 23.96 1.63
C LEU A 397 20.39 25.27 1.50
N HIS A 398 21.26 25.38 0.50
CA HIS A 398 22.02 26.60 0.21
C HIS A 398 22.10 26.93 -1.28
N GLY A 399 22.50 28.16 -1.60
CA GLY A 399 22.75 28.59 -2.98
C GLY A 399 21.50 28.69 -3.86
N GLY A 400 20.33 28.98 -3.28
CA GLY A 400 19.06 29.05 -4.02
C GLY A 400 18.56 27.69 -4.55
N SER A 401 19.23 26.59 -4.20
CA SER A 401 18.85 25.24 -4.61
C SER A 401 17.53 24.81 -3.97
N GLN A 402 16.77 23.98 -4.70
CA GLN A 402 15.56 23.33 -4.22
C GLN A 402 15.82 21.87 -3.87
N ALA A 403 15.09 21.37 -2.88
CA ALA A 403 15.14 19.96 -2.54
C ALA A 403 14.57 19.09 -3.66
N SER A 404 15.18 17.93 -3.95
CA SER A 404 14.68 16.97 -4.93
C SER A 404 14.31 15.64 -4.27
N PRO A 405 13.19 14.99 -4.66
CA PRO A 405 12.85 13.63 -4.22
C PRO A 405 13.87 12.57 -4.60
N GLN A 406 14.85 12.88 -5.46
CA GLN A 406 15.96 12.00 -5.83
C GLN A 406 17.15 12.11 -4.87
N ASP A 407 17.23 13.19 -4.09
CA ASP A 407 18.33 13.39 -3.15
C ASP A 407 18.23 12.39 -1.98
N ARG A 408 19.38 11.86 -1.55
CA ARG A 408 19.48 10.87 -0.48
C ARG A 408 20.53 11.29 0.54
N PHE A 409 20.32 10.92 1.80
CA PHE A 409 21.29 11.08 2.86
C PHE A 409 21.65 9.72 3.44
N LEU A 410 22.94 9.50 3.69
CA LEU A 410 23.47 8.27 4.27
C LEU A 410 24.08 8.60 5.63
N VAL A 411 23.51 8.03 6.69
CA VAL A 411 24.09 8.01 8.02
C VAL A 411 24.92 6.73 8.14
N MET A 412 26.20 6.89 8.46
CA MET A 412 27.11 5.80 8.79
C MET A 412 27.48 5.90 10.26
N ALA A 413 27.49 4.78 10.97
CA ALA A 413 27.89 4.73 12.37
C ALA A 413 28.80 3.53 12.65
N ALA A 414 29.78 3.69 13.53
CA ALA A 414 30.64 2.61 13.97
C ALA A 414 31.12 2.85 15.42
N GLU A 415 31.19 1.77 16.18
CA GLU A 415 31.63 1.79 17.57
C GLU A 415 33.14 2.07 17.68
N MET A 416 33.53 2.91 18.64
CA MET A 416 34.91 3.26 18.97
C MET A 416 35.27 2.74 20.35
N ASP A 417 36.46 2.15 20.48
CA ASP A 417 37.00 1.75 21.77
C ASP A 417 37.44 2.97 22.58
N ASN A 418 36.98 3.07 23.83
CA ASN A 418 37.16 4.24 24.69
C ASN A 418 38.62 4.47 25.15
N SER A 419 39.55 3.59 24.78
CA SER A 419 40.93 3.56 25.28
C SER A 419 41.93 4.35 24.44
N LEU A 420 41.57 4.78 23.22
CA LEU A 420 42.49 5.49 22.33
C LEU A 420 41.91 6.84 21.95
N SER A 421 42.68 7.91 22.20
CA SER A 421 42.49 9.22 21.58
C SER A 421 42.87 9.15 20.09
N GLN A 422 42.17 8.32 19.33
CA GLN A 422 42.30 8.24 17.87
C GLN A 422 41.58 9.41 17.23
N GLU A 423 42.25 10.07 16.29
CA GLU A 423 41.64 11.11 15.47
C GLU A 423 40.56 10.50 14.56
N LEU A 424 39.39 11.13 14.46
CA LEU A 424 38.21 10.60 13.73
C LEU A 424 38.53 10.22 12.27
N ALA A 425 39.44 10.97 11.63
CA ALA A 425 39.87 10.71 10.26
C ALA A 425 40.67 9.41 10.12
N GLN A 426 41.46 9.04 11.13
CA GLN A 426 42.23 7.79 11.15
C GLN A 426 41.30 6.60 11.43
N PHE A 427 40.37 6.75 12.37
CA PHE A 427 39.37 5.72 12.69
C PHE A 427 38.60 5.23 11.45
N TRP A 428 38.11 6.15 10.61
CA TRP A 428 37.37 5.79 9.39
C TRP A 428 38.21 5.07 8.32
N LYS A 429 39.55 5.10 8.40
CA LYS A 429 40.44 4.34 7.52
C LYS A 429 40.67 2.92 8.01
N GLU A 430 40.64 2.72 9.33
CA GLU A 430 40.95 1.44 9.99
C GLU A 430 39.71 0.57 10.21
N VAL A 431 38.53 1.20 10.38
CA VAL A 431 37.28 0.48 10.66
C VAL A 431 36.90 -0.48 9.54
N GLN A 432 36.59 -1.72 9.92
CA GLN A 432 36.14 -2.75 8.98
C GLN A 432 34.72 -2.44 8.50
N LYS A 433 34.50 -2.51 7.18
CA LYS A 433 33.19 -2.20 6.55
C LYS A 433 32.01 -2.99 7.14
N ALA A 434 32.24 -4.24 7.55
CA ALA A 434 31.21 -5.09 8.15
C ALA A 434 30.70 -4.60 9.53
N LYS A 435 31.47 -3.74 10.20
CA LYS A 435 31.10 -3.15 11.50
C LYS A 435 30.44 -1.77 11.36
N ILE A 436 30.22 -1.31 10.13
CA ILE A 436 29.59 -0.01 9.87
C ILE A 436 28.09 -0.22 9.72
N MET A 437 27.34 0.41 10.60
CA MET A 437 25.90 0.58 10.44
C MET A 437 25.64 1.65 9.37
N GLU A 438 24.80 1.33 8.39
CA GLU A 438 24.34 2.26 7.36
C GLU A 438 22.84 2.48 7.47
N HIS A 439 22.40 3.73 7.38
CA HIS A 439 20.99 4.09 7.31
C HIS A 439 20.75 5.16 6.25
N ARG A 440 19.75 4.95 5.39
CA ARG A 440 19.46 5.84 4.25
C ARG A 440 18.17 6.61 4.48
N LEU A 441 18.24 7.93 4.35
CA LEU A 441 17.09 8.84 4.42
C LEU A 441 16.79 9.41 3.03
N ARG A 442 15.50 9.53 2.70
CA ARG A 442 14.99 10.15 1.47
C ARG A 442 14.67 11.62 1.71
N CYS A 443 14.72 12.43 0.66
CA CYS A 443 14.27 13.80 0.69
C CYS A 443 12.80 13.90 0.25
N HIS A 444 11.99 14.66 0.98
CA HIS A 444 10.58 14.96 0.67
C HIS A 444 10.38 16.48 0.56
N VAL A 445 9.67 16.92 -0.48
CA VAL A 445 9.43 18.35 -0.76
C VAL A 445 8.02 18.70 -0.28
N VAL A 446 7.91 19.67 0.63
CA VAL A 446 6.62 20.15 1.13
C VAL A 446 6.24 21.40 0.35
N GLU A 447 5.25 21.31 -0.53
CA GLU A 447 4.69 22.47 -1.24
C GLU A 447 3.73 23.26 -0.33
N SER A 448 3.91 24.58 -0.27
CA SER A 448 3.09 25.48 0.54
C SER A 448 1.95 26.07 -0.29
N LEU A 449 0.71 25.80 0.12
CA LEU A 449 -0.57 26.21 -0.48
C LEU A 449 -0.88 27.72 -0.48
N LYS A 450 0.12 28.62 -0.40
CA LYS A 450 -0.12 30.06 -0.14
C LYS A 450 0.04 31.01 -1.33
N GLN A 451 0.35 30.53 -2.54
CA GLN A 451 0.65 31.44 -3.66
C GLN A 451 -0.38 31.44 -4.83
N THR A 452 -1.52 30.76 -4.68
CA THR A 452 -2.53 30.67 -5.75
C THR A 452 -3.68 31.70 -5.62
N VAL A 453 -3.80 32.41 -4.49
CA VAL A 453 -4.96 33.31 -4.25
C VAL A 453 -4.74 34.75 -4.76
N SER A 454 -3.50 35.14 -5.13
CA SER A 454 -3.21 36.52 -5.55
C SER A 454 -3.27 36.77 -7.06
N LEU A 455 -3.45 35.75 -7.91
CA LEU A 455 -3.47 35.90 -9.37
C LEU A 455 -4.89 35.87 -9.99
N LEU A 456 -5.94 35.78 -9.17
CA LEU A 456 -7.34 35.77 -9.63
C LEU A 456 -8.02 37.15 -9.58
N ARG A 457 -7.25 38.24 -9.47
CA ARG A 457 -7.76 39.61 -9.45
C ARG A 457 -6.93 40.55 -10.34
N ASP A 458 -6.79 40.18 -11.60
CA ASP A 458 -6.87 41.14 -12.71
C ASP A 458 -6.82 40.33 -14.00
N ASP A 459 -7.86 40.48 -14.83
CA ASP A 459 -7.73 40.57 -16.28
C ASP A 459 -9.13 40.70 -16.90
N THR A 460 -9.58 41.95 -16.98
CA THR A 460 -10.53 42.38 -18.00
C THR A 460 -9.80 42.69 -19.29
N VAL A 461 -10.09 41.90 -20.33
CA VAL A 461 -10.19 42.21 -21.76
C VAL A 461 -9.09 43.11 -22.37
N GLU A 462 -8.28 42.54 -23.27
CA GLU A 462 -8.13 43.10 -24.63
C GLU A 462 -7.59 42.08 -25.65
N THR A 463 -8.14 42.17 -26.86
CA THR A 463 -7.92 41.34 -28.04
C THR A 463 -6.58 41.62 -28.73
N GLY A 464 -5.87 40.57 -29.15
CA GLY A 464 -4.72 40.67 -30.06
C GLY A 464 -4.24 39.31 -30.55
N SER A 465 -4.13 39.17 -31.87
CA SER A 465 -3.86 37.95 -32.63
C SER A 465 -2.41 37.45 -32.57
N GLY A 466 -2.26 36.11 -32.52
CA GLY A 466 -1.15 35.37 -33.15
C GLY A 466 0.00 34.97 -32.22
N GLU A 467 0.02 33.69 -31.83
CA GLU A 467 1.17 32.77 -31.84
C GLU A 467 0.78 31.47 -31.09
N GLN A 468 0.55 30.39 -31.85
CA GLN A 468 0.27 29.05 -31.33
C GLN A 468 1.58 28.29 -31.16
N GLN A 469 2.22 28.35 -29.99
CA GLN A 469 3.09 27.26 -29.52
C GLN A 469 3.54 27.42 -28.05
N GLU A 470 2.68 27.17 -27.05
CA GLU A 470 3.13 26.78 -25.68
C GLU A 470 2.02 26.38 -24.65
N PHE A 471 0.79 26.07 -25.05
CA PHE A 471 -0.32 25.88 -24.10
C PHE A 471 -0.59 24.44 -23.60
N HIS A 472 0.23 23.44 -23.95
CA HIS A 472 -0.06 22.03 -23.60
C HIS A 472 0.60 21.49 -22.33
N THR A 473 1.49 22.23 -21.66
CA THR A 473 2.19 21.74 -20.45
C THR A 473 1.47 22.10 -19.15
N ALA A 474 0.78 23.24 -19.06
CA ALA A 474 0.07 23.67 -17.85
C ALA A 474 -1.14 22.77 -17.52
N ALA A 475 -1.89 22.31 -18.53
CA ALA A 475 -3.04 21.42 -18.33
C ALA A 475 -2.64 19.98 -17.91
N LEU A 476 -1.37 19.59 -18.07
CA LEU A 476 -0.88 18.28 -17.63
C LEU A 476 -0.52 18.26 -16.13
N ASP A 477 0.04 19.35 -15.60
CA ASP A 477 0.38 19.44 -14.17
C ASP A 477 -0.90 19.54 -13.30
N ASP A 478 -1.91 20.29 -13.73
CA ASP A 478 -3.22 20.36 -13.05
C ASP A 478 -3.90 18.97 -12.98
N ASN A 479 -3.77 18.15 -14.03
CA ASN A 479 -4.31 16.79 -14.05
C ASN A 479 -3.56 15.82 -13.11
N ILE A 480 -2.25 15.99 -12.93
CA ILE A 480 -1.44 15.16 -12.03
C ILE A 480 -1.73 15.51 -10.56
N HIS A 481 -1.88 16.80 -10.25
CA HIS A 481 -2.24 17.26 -8.91
C HIS A 481 -3.68 16.86 -8.55
N PHE A 482 -4.63 16.96 -9.49
CA PHE A 482 -6.00 16.50 -9.28
C PHE A 482 -6.09 14.98 -9.08
N THR A 483 -5.33 14.19 -9.85
CA THR A 483 -5.26 12.73 -9.66
C THR A 483 -4.67 12.35 -8.30
N SER A 484 -3.67 13.09 -7.83
CA SER A 484 -3.07 12.89 -6.51
C SER A 484 -4.05 13.27 -5.39
N LEU A 485 -4.79 14.37 -5.58
CA LEU A 485 -5.85 14.81 -4.67
C LEU A 485 -6.99 13.77 -4.59
N MET A 486 -7.44 13.26 -5.73
CA MET A 486 -8.47 12.22 -5.78
C MET A 486 -8.01 10.92 -5.10
N ARG A 487 -6.75 10.50 -5.29
CA ARG A 487 -6.18 9.36 -4.54
C ARG A 487 -6.16 9.59 -3.04
N VAL A 488 -5.84 10.82 -2.59
CA VAL A 488 -5.87 11.17 -1.17
C VAL A 488 -7.31 11.16 -0.65
N ILE A 489 -8.27 11.69 -1.39
CA ILE A 489 -9.70 11.69 -1.03
C ILE A 489 -10.22 10.24 -0.93
N THR A 490 -9.94 9.38 -1.92
CA THR A 490 -10.34 7.97 -1.90
C THR A 490 -9.66 7.20 -0.76
N CYS A 491 -8.36 7.43 -0.51
CA CYS A 491 -7.67 6.84 0.63
C CYS A 491 -8.25 7.32 1.96
N ASN A 492 -8.60 8.60 2.07
CA ASN A 492 -9.18 9.17 3.27
C ASN A 492 -10.59 8.62 3.53
N ALA A 493 -11.43 8.53 2.50
CA ALA A 493 -12.75 7.89 2.58
C ALA A 493 -12.65 6.41 3.01
N ARG A 494 -11.67 5.67 2.47
CA ARG A 494 -11.40 4.28 2.87
C ARG A 494 -10.91 4.17 4.32
N LEU A 495 -10.10 5.13 4.77
CA LEU A 495 -9.63 5.20 6.16
C LEU A 495 -10.81 5.51 7.11
N GLU A 496 -11.68 6.44 6.72
CA GLU A 496 -12.90 6.78 7.45
C GLU A 496 -13.86 5.58 7.55
N GLN A 497 -14.03 4.82 6.47
CA GLN A 497 -14.83 3.59 6.48
C GLN A 497 -14.25 2.54 7.45
N LYS A 498 -12.91 2.35 7.45
CA LYS A 498 -12.24 1.44 8.39
C LYS A 498 -12.32 1.95 9.83
N LEU A 499 -12.18 3.25 10.06
CA LEU A 499 -12.30 3.88 11.37
C LEU A 499 -13.73 3.73 11.92
N ASN A 500 -14.75 3.98 11.09
CA ASN A 500 -16.15 3.81 11.45
C ASN A 500 -16.49 2.36 11.77
N SER A 501 -15.95 1.41 11.01
CA SER A 501 -16.09 -0.02 11.29
C SER A 501 -15.44 -0.39 12.62
N CYS A 502 -14.22 0.12 12.89
CA CYS A 502 -13.52 -0.09 14.15
C CYS A 502 -14.29 0.50 15.35
N LEU A 503 -14.81 1.73 15.22
CA LEU A 503 -15.65 2.37 16.23
C LEU A 503 -16.95 1.61 16.49
N TRP A 504 -17.56 1.04 15.44
CA TRP A 504 -18.75 0.22 15.58
C TRP A 504 -18.45 -1.07 16.34
N VAL A 505 -17.39 -1.79 15.98
CA VAL A 505 -16.92 -2.98 16.71
C VAL A 505 -16.61 -2.65 18.16
N GLN A 506 -15.92 -1.54 18.42
CA GLN A 506 -15.63 -1.07 19.77
C GLN A 506 -16.92 -0.82 20.58
N LYS A 507 -17.93 -0.17 19.99
CA LYS A 507 -19.23 0.06 20.65
C LYS A 507 -19.94 -1.26 20.97
N VAL A 508 -19.92 -2.23 20.06
CA VAL A 508 -20.50 -3.56 20.27
C VAL A 508 -19.79 -4.28 21.42
N LEU A 509 -18.46 -4.28 21.45
CA LEU A 509 -17.67 -4.87 22.53
C LEU A 509 -17.96 -4.23 23.88
N ILE A 510 -18.05 -2.89 23.95
CA ILE A 510 -18.44 -2.18 25.17
C ILE A 510 -19.83 -2.62 25.63
N GLY A 511 -20.79 -2.75 24.71
CA GLY A 511 -22.13 -3.25 25.01
C GLY A 511 -22.13 -4.66 25.61
N LEU A 512 -21.37 -5.58 25.01
CA LEU A 512 -21.23 -6.96 25.51
C LEU A 512 -20.59 -7.00 26.91
N VAL A 513 -19.56 -6.19 27.16
CA VAL A 513 -18.92 -6.08 28.48
C VAL A 513 -19.92 -5.58 29.53
N LEU A 514 -20.73 -4.57 29.20
CA LEU A 514 -21.76 -4.06 30.13
C LEU A 514 -22.82 -5.13 30.46
N ILE A 515 -23.24 -5.93 29.49
CA ILE A 515 -24.17 -7.05 29.70
C ILE A 515 -23.54 -8.09 30.64
N LEU A 516 -22.28 -8.46 30.41
CA LEU A 516 -21.56 -9.42 31.27
C LEU A 516 -21.42 -8.90 32.72
N VAL A 517 -21.17 -7.60 32.91
CA VAL A 517 -21.10 -6.99 34.24
C VAL A 517 -22.48 -7.04 34.93
N LEU A 518 -23.55 -6.73 34.23
CA LEU A 518 -24.92 -6.81 34.77
C LEU A 518 -25.31 -8.23 35.16
N LEU A 519 -24.97 -9.23 34.33
CA LEU A 519 -25.21 -10.64 34.64
C LEU A 519 -24.41 -11.08 35.88
N ASN A 520 -23.15 -10.68 36.00
CA ASN A 520 -22.35 -10.97 37.20
C ASN A 520 -22.95 -10.34 38.46
N LEU A 521 -23.40 -9.09 38.39
CA LEU A 521 -24.07 -8.42 39.52
C LEU A 521 -25.39 -9.10 39.89
N LEU A 522 -26.15 -9.59 38.91
CA LEU A 522 -27.38 -10.36 39.15
C LEU A 522 -27.07 -11.68 39.85
N CYS A 523 -26.08 -12.44 39.37
CA CYS A 523 -25.61 -13.66 40.02
C CYS A 523 -25.16 -13.40 41.46
N LEU A 524 -24.41 -12.32 41.71
CA LEU A 524 -23.97 -11.95 43.05
C LEU A 524 -25.15 -11.63 43.99
N ARG A 525 -26.20 -10.95 43.47
CA ARG A 525 -27.43 -10.69 44.23
C ARG A 525 -28.20 -11.97 44.57
N LEU A 526 -28.30 -12.91 43.63
CA LEU A 526 -28.97 -14.20 43.87
C LEU A 526 -28.19 -15.08 44.87
N LEU A 527 -26.85 -15.02 44.85
CA LEU A 527 -26.01 -15.73 45.82
C LEU A 527 -26.09 -15.13 47.23
N THR A 528 -26.20 -13.80 47.33
CA THR A 528 -26.33 -13.11 48.62
C THR A 528 -27.73 -13.21 49.22
N SER A 529 -28.78 -13.27 48.40
CA SER A 529 -30.16 -13.50 48.87
C SER A 529 -30.42 -14.95 49.31
N SER A 530 -29.65 -15.92 48.82
CA SER A 530 -29.75 -17.33 49.23
C SER A 530 -28.96 -17.69 50.49
N GLN A 531 -28.13 -16.77 51.02
CA GLN A 531 -27.36 -16.96 52.25
C GLN A 531 -27.96 -16.32 53.51
N GLN A 532 -29.18 -15.76 53.46
CA GLN A 532 -29.87 -15.35 54.70
C GLN A 532 -30.43 -16.58 55.42
N PRO A 533 -29.93 -16.94 56.62
CA PRO A 533 -30.52 -18.00 57.42
C PRO A 533 -31.83 -17.49 58.04
N SER A 534 -32.86 -18.33 58.00
CA SER A 534 -34.14 -18.16 58.69
C SER A 534 -34.01 -18.06 60.21
#